data_AF-A0AAW2AFH9-F1
#
_entry.id   AF-A0AAW2AFH9-F1
#
_cell.length_a   1.000
_cell.length_b   1.000
_cell.length_c   1.000
_cell.angle_alpha   90.00
_cell.angle_beta   90.00
_cell.angle_gamma   90.00
#
_symmetry.space_group_name_H-M   'P 1'
#
loop_
_entity.id
_entity.type
_entity.pdbx_description
1 polymer ?
#
loop_
_entity_poly.entity_id
_entity_poly.type
_entity_poly.pdbx_seq_one_letter_code
_entity_poly.pdbx_strand_id
1 'polypeptide(L)'
;MRVNSFRSSSMIITYLMMSGSVCSESHGSDKLILIKEKMTWSEALRYCRQNHVDLVSVHSEEIQRDVMNVVKWASTGVVWLGLRHSCTVGLWFWVSGQTVCYQNWAIDDSENCDSAVRSGAVQSGGDQRWISRPETDRLNFICSRN
;
A
#
# COMPACT_ATOMS: atom_id res chain seq x y z
N MET A 1 21.94 -15.32 -9.51
CA MET A 1 21.13 -16.07 -10.49
C MET A 1 20.26 -17.08 -9.75
N ARG A 2 18.97 -16.81 -9.59
CA ARG A 2 17.92 -17.82 -9.38
C ARG A 2 16.64 -17.24 -9.97
N VAL A 3 16.22 -17.85 -11.07
CA VAL A 3 14.99 -17.53 -11.80
C VAL A 3 13.91 -18.41 -11.21
N ASN A 4 12.91 -17.84 -10.55
CA ASN A 4 11.74 -18.61 -10.11
C ASN A 4 10.72 -18.67 -11.24
N SER A 5 10.83 -19.76 -11.99
CA SER A 5 9.83 -20.51 -12.78
C SER A 5 8.38 -19.99 -12.74
N PHE A 6 7.92 -19.41 -13.85
CA PHE A 6 6.52 -19.50 -14.28
C PHE A 6 6.34 -20.80 -15.08
N ARG A 7 5.49 -21.72 -14.60
CA ARG A 7 4.94 -22.79 -15.46
C ARG A 7 3.62 -22.27 -16.03
N SER A 8 3.59 -22.00 -17.34
CA SER A 8 2.35 -21.92 -18.10
C SER A 8 2.53 -22.70 -19.39
N SER A 9 1.66 -23.68 -19.63
CA SER A 9 1.66 -24.51 -20.83
C SER A 9 0.97 -23.77 -21.99
N SER A 10 1.56 -23.96 -23.17
CA SER A 10 1.05 -23.63 -24.51
C SER A 10 1.33 -22.22 -25.07
N MET A 11 1.75 -22.24 -26.33
CA MET A 11 2.56 -21.25 -27.06
C MET A 11 1.75 -20.46 -28.10
N ILE A 12 2.15 -19.19 -28.30
CA ILE A 12 2.05 -18.32 -29.50
C ILE A 12 0.79 -17.43 -29.62
N ILE A 13 1.03 -16.21 -30.16
CA ILE A 13 0.14 -15.04 -30.47
C ILE A 13 0.13 -14.03 -29.30
N THR A 14 0.75 -12.83 -29.32
CA THR A 14 1.22 -11.92 -30.39
C THR A 14 2.22 -10.92 -29.76
N TYR A 15 3.27 -10.54 -30.48
CA TYR A 15 4.14 -9.42 -30.13
C TYR A 15 3.40 -8.08 -30.33
N LEU A 16 3.18 -7.31 -29.25
CA LEU A 16 3.20 -5.83 -29.10
C LEU A 16 2.26 -5.40 -27.95
N MET A 17 2.75 -4.49 -27.09
CA MET A 17 2.17 -4.01 -25.81
C MET A 17 2.23 -5.10 -24.72
N MET A 18 3.16 -5.13 -23.78
CA MET A 18 3.50 -4.10 -22.81
C MET A 18 4.96 -4.28 -22.46
N SER A 19 5.74 -3.20 -22.43
CA SER A 19 6.92 -3.15 -21.57
C SER A 19 6.43 -3.46 -20.16
N GLY A 20 6.56 -4.72 -19.73
CA GLY A 20 6.22 -5.13 -18.38
C GLY A 20 6.96 -4.19 -17.43
N SER A 21 6.23 -3.55 -16.53
CA SER A 21 6.79 -2.66 -15.52
C SER A 21 7.87 -3.42 -14.78
N VAL A 22 9.14 -3.21 -15.15
CA VAL A 22 10.27 -3.75 -14.41
C VAL A 22 10.21 -3.06 -13.06
N CYS A 23 10.09 -3.85 -11.99
CA CYS A 23 10.27 -3.36 -10.62
C CYS A 23 11.70 -2.85 -10.50
N SER A 24 11.92 -1.56 -10.73
CA SER A 24 13.19 -0.90 -10.44
C SER A 24 13.23 -0.55 -8.97
N GLU A 25 14.27 -0.97 -8.26
CA GLU A 25 14.52 -0.52 -6.89
C GLU A 25 14.86 0.97 -6.90
N SER A 26 13.90 1.83 -6.56
CA SER A 26 14.21 3.23 -6.27
C SER A 26 14.88 3.28 -4.90
N HIS A 27 16.20 3.48 -4.88
CA HIS A 27 16.99 3.74 -3.66
C HIS A 27 16.77 5.18 -3.16
N GLY A 28 15.52 5.53 -2.88
CA GLY A 28 15.16 6.73 -2.12
C GLY A 28 14.70 6.28 -0.73
N SER A 29 15.42 6.67 0.32
CA SER A 29 14.96 6.46 1.69
C SER A 29 13.87 7.48 2.01
N ASP A 30 12.63 7.16 1.65
CA ASP A 30 11.48 7.99 1.98
C ASP A 30 11.37 8.12 3.51
N LYS A 31 11.48 9.34 4.03
CA LYS A 31 11.31 9.57 5.46
C LYS A 31 9.84 9.46 5.80
N LEU A 32 9.48 8.52 6.68
CA LEU A 32 8.09 8.31 7.09
C LEU A 32 7.73 9.14 8.32
N ILE A 33 6.54 9.74 8.31
CA ILE A 33 5.98 10.46 9.47
C ILE A 33 4.60 9.91 9.83
N LEU A 34 4.41 9.55 11.09
CA LEU A 34 3.12 9.15 11.64
C LEU A 34 2.33 10.40 12.07
N ILE A 35 1.11 10.55 11.56
CA ILE A 35 0.16 11.57 12.00
C ILE A 35 -0.85 10.91 12.94
N LYS A 36 -0.92 11.42 14.19
CA LYS A 36 -1.76 10.87 15.26
C LYS A 36 -3.20 11.39 15.25
N GLU A 37 -3.57 12.23 14.29
CA GLU A 37 -4.96 12.61 14.07
C GLU A 37 -5.77 11.43 13.50
N LYS A 38 -7.08 11.42 13.75
CA LYS A 38 -7.98 10.38 13.26
C LYS A 38 -8.79 10.91 12.10
N MET A 39 -8.43 10.46 10.89
CA MET A 39 -9.03 10.91 9.65
C MET A 39 -9.51 9.73 8.81
N THR A 40 -10.54 9.97 8.00
CA THR A 40 -10.90 9.06 6.90
C THR A 40 -9.73 8.95 5.93
N TRP A 41 -9.69 7.87 5.15
CA TRP A 41 -8.59 7.65 4.22
C TRP A 41 -8.44 8.81 3.22
N SER A 42 -9.56 9.31 2.69
CA SER A 42 -9.58 10.44 1.75
C SER A 42 -9.12 11.76 2.40
N GLU A 43 -9.48 12.02 3.66
CA GLU A 43 -8.98 13.18 4.42
C GLU A 43 -7.47 13.07 4.67
N ALA A 44 -6.99 11.90 5.06
CA ALA A 44 -5.57 11.62 5.30
C ALA A 44 -4.73 11.81 4.03
N LEU A 45 -5.22 11.30 2.88
CA LEU A 45 -4.59 11.51 1.58
C LEU A 45 -4.41 13.00 1.28
N ARG A 46 -5.50 13.77 1.44
CA ARG A 46 -5.48 15.22 1.24
C ARG A 46 -4.51 15.90 2.20
N TYR A 47 -4.50 15.50 3.47
CA TYR A 47 -3.57 16.04 4.46
C TYR A 47 -2.12 15.82 4.06
N CYS A 48 -1.74 14.59 3.69
CA CYS A 48 -0.36 14.30 3.30
C CYS A 48 0.06 15.10 2.07
N ARG A 49 -0.81 15.25 1.06
CA ARG A 49 -0.48 16.04 -0.14
C ARG A 49 -0.40 17.55 0.11
N GLN A 50 -1.09 18.05 1.14
CA GLN A 50 -1.06 19.47 1.50
C GLN A 50 0.12 19.83 2.41
N ASN A 51 0.56 18.92 3.26
CA ASN A 51 1.55 19.19 4.32
C ASN A 51 2.89 18.45 4.13
N HIS A 52 2.90 17.40 3.29
CA HIS A 52 3.99 16.47 3.07
C HIS A 52 4.06 16.08 1.57
N VAL A 53 4.47 14.86 1.23
CA VAL A 53 4.51 14.37 -0.16
C VAL A 53 3.22 13.64 -0.51
N ASP A 54 3.01 12.44 0.04
CA ASP A 54 1.78 11.66 -0.16
C ASP A 54 1.55 10.69 1.02
N LEU A 55 0.45 9.95 1.02
CA LEU A 55 0.34 8.76 1.88
C LEU A 55 1.43 7.76 1.49
N VAL A 56 2.02 7.09 2.48
CA VAL A 56 3.13 6.17 2.23
C VAL A 56 2.74 5.03 1.29
N SER A 57 3.61 4.76 0.32
CA SER A 57 3.59 3.53 -0.49
C SER A 57 4.68 2.58 -0.03
N VAL A 58 4.33 1.31 0.17
CA VAL A 58 5.28 0.29 0.66
C VAL A 58 5.66 -0.63 -0.49
N HIS A 59 6.74 -0.30 -1.18
CA HIS A 59 7.22 -1.02 -2.36
C HIS A 59 8.54 -1.78 -2.15
N SER A 60 9.02 -1.86 -0.90
CA SER A 60 10.20 -2.66 -0.53
C SER A 60 10.11 -3.14 0.92
N GLU A 61 10.88 -4.17 1.25
CA GLU A 61 11.02 -4.67 2.63
C GLU A 61 11.62 -3.61 3.57
N GLU A 62 12.52 -2.77 3.06
CA GLU A 62 13.09 -1.66 3.81
C GLU A 62 12.02 -0.65 4.26
N ILE A 63 11.14 -0.24 3.33
CA ILE A 63 10.04 0.68 3.68
C ILE A 63 9.07 -0.01 4.64
N GLN A 64 8.80 -1.30 4.48
CA GLN A 64 7.96 -2.05 5.43
C GLN A 64 8.57 -2.02 6.84
N ARG A 65 9.89 -2.23 6.97
CA ARG A 65 10.60 -2.12 8.25
C ARG A 65 10.49 -0.73 8.86
N ASP A 66 10.56 0.32 8.04
CA ASP A 66 10.39 1.70 8.52
C ASP A 66 8.96 1.98 8.96
N VAL A 67 7.95 1.50 8.21
CA VAL A 67 6.53 1.53 8.61
C VAL A 67 6.35 0.85 9.97
N MET A 68 6.90 -0.36 10.15
CA MET A 68 6.85 -1.11 11.41
C MET A 68 7.43 -0.34 12.60
N ASN A 69 8.43 0.52 12.37
CA ASN A 69 9.03 1.34 13.42
C ASN A 69 8.17 2.56 13.80
N VAL A 70 7.48 3.17 12.83
CA VAL A 70 6.61 4.33 13.10
C VAL A 70 5.25 3.93 13.68
N VAL A 71 4.65 2.82 13.25
CA VAL A 71 3.30 2.41 13.69
C VAL A 71 3.22 2.05 15.17
N LYS A 72 4.34 1.69 15.81
CA LYS A 72 4.42 1.40 17.26
C LYS A 72 3.98 2.59 18.12
N TRP A 73 4.06 3.81 17.57
CA TRP A 73 3.67 5.04 18.24
C TRP A 73 2.23 5.47 17.96
N ALA A 74 1.50 4.71 17.15
CA ALA A 74 0.11 4.98 16.80
C ALA A 74 -0.83 4.77 17.98
N SER A 75 -1.89 5.56 18.01
CA SER A 75 -2.96 5.43 19.00
C SER A 75 -4.11 4.55 18.52
N THR A 76 -4.19 4.31 17.21
CA THR A 76 -5.17 3.40 16.59
C THR A 76 -4.57 2.03 16.38
N GLY A 77 -5.38 0.97 16.48
CA GLY A 77 -4.94 -0.42 16.27
C GLY A 77 -4.49 -0.72 14.84
N VAL A 78 -4.83 0.16 13.90
CA VAL A 78 -4.48 0.10 12.48
C VAL A 78 -4.22 1.53 11.97
N VAL A 79 -3.41 1.67 10.92
CA VAL A 79 -2.88 2.95 10.42
C VAL A 79 -2.99 2.99 8.90
N TRP A 80 -3.53 4.07 8.33
CA TRP A 80 -3.70 4.18 6.88
C TRP A 80 -2.37 4.21 6.10
N LEU A 81 -2.39 3.53 4.95
CA LEU A 81 -1.36 3.57 3.92
C LEU A 81 -1.95 4.19 2.63
N GLY A 82 -1.11 4.48 1.64
CA GLY A 82 -1.52 4.99 0.33
C GLY A 82 -2.12 3.94 -0.60
N LEU A 83 -2.68 2.86 -0.07
CA LEU A 83 -3.16 1.71 -0.82
C LEU A 83 -4.67 1.78 -1.02
N ARG A 84 -5.15 1.63 -2.25
CA ARG A 84 -6.59 1.71 -2.57
C ARG A 84 -7.01 0.55 -3.46
N HIS A 85 -8.23 0.05 -3.25
CA HIS A 85 -8.80 -1.00 -4.08
C HIS A 85 -9.68 -0.41 -5.20
N SER A 86 -9.48 -0.86 -6.43
CA SER A 86 -10.37 -0.58 -7.55
C SER A 86 -11.27 -1.79 -7.81
N CYS A 87 -12.54 -1.72 -7.40
CA CYS A 87 -13.50 -2.81 -7.65
C CYS A 87 -13.80 -3.02 -9.15
N THR A 88 -13.64 -1.99 -9.99
CA THR A 88 -13.88 -2.12 -11.43
C THR A 88 -12.83 -2.98 -12.13
N VAL A 89 -11.60 -2.99 -11.61
CA VAL A 89 -10.46 -3.75 -12.17
C VAL A 89 -10.09 -4.93 -11.27
N GLY A 90 -10.59 -4.99 -10.05
CA GLY A 90 -10.27 -6.03 -9.05
C GLY A 90 -8.83 -5.96 -8.58
N LEU A 91 -8.24 -4.76 -8.48
CA LEU A 91 -6.81 -4.59 -8.18
C LEU A 91 -6.56 -3.52 -7.12
N TRP A 92 -5.53 -3.78 -6.30
CA TRP A 92 -4.94 -2.83 -5.37
C TRP A 92 -3.84 -2.01 -6.04
N PHE A 93 -3.77 -0.71 -5.74
CA PHE A 93 -2.74 0.17 -6.29
C PHE A 93 -2.32 1.23 -5.28
N TRP A 94 -1.08 1.69 -5.41
CA TRP A 94 -0.54 2.81 -4.64
C TRP A 94 -0.93 4.14 -5.28
N VAL A 95 -1.50 5.05 -4.50
CA VAL A 95 -1.94 6.37 -5.00
C VAL A 95 -0.81 7.34 -5.28
N SER A 96 0.40 7.01 -4.82
CA SER A 96 1.65 7.67 -5.20
C SER A 96 2.09 7.35 -6.64
N GLY A 97 1.45 6.37 -7.30
CA GLY A 97 1.82 5.89 -8.62
C GLY A 97 2.94 4.84 -8.63
N GLN A 98 3.44 4.44 -7.44
CA GLN A 98 4.43 3.38 -7.33
C GLN A 98 3.87 2.01 -7.73
N THR A 99 4.69 1.20 -8.39
CA THR A 99 4.29 -0.15 -8.82
C THR A 99 4.15 -1.06 -7.60
N VAL A 100 3.11 -1.91 -7.59
CA VAL A 100 2.91 -2.91 -6.54
C VAL A 100 3.85 -4.10 -6.78
N CYS A 101 5.09 -3.98 -6.33
CA CYS A 101 6.12 -5.02 -6.45
C CYS A 101 6.35 -5.81 -5.15
N TYR A 102 6.02 -5.20 -4.01
CA TYR A 102 6.12 -5.79 -2.68
C TYR A 102 4.72 -5.92 -2.08
N GLN A 103 4.48 -7.00 -1.33
CA GLN A 103 3.20 -7.25 -0.68
C GLN A 103 3.40 -7.82 0.72
N ASN A 104 2.65 -7.30 1.69
CA ASN A 104 2.69 -7.74 3.08
C ASN A 104 1.27 -7.90 3.68
N TRP A 105 0.32 -8.38 2.88
CA TRP A 105 -1.10 -8.56 3.25
C TRP A 105 -1.31 -9.62 4.34
N ALA A 106 -2.15 -9.33 5.34
CA ALA A 106 -2.67 -10.37 6.21
C ALA A 106 -3.54 -11.33 5.38
N ILE A 107 -3.77 -12.55 5.87
CA ILE A 107 -4.81 -13.39 5.30
C ILE A 107 -6.15 -12.73 5.68
N ASP A 108 -6.74 -11.99 4.75
CA ASP A 108 -8.00 -11.28 4.93
C ASP A 108 -8.91 -11.40 3.69
N ASP A 109 -10.17 -11.01 3.86
CA ASP A 109 -11.14 -10.90 2.77
C ASP A 109 -11.01 -9.54 2.07
N SER A 110 -9.80 -9.20 1.62
CA SER A 110 -9.47 -7.89 1.04
C SER A 110 -10.17 -7.61 -0.29
N GLU A 111 -10.72 -8.64 -0.94
CA GLU A 111 -11.36 -8.56 -2.26
C GLU A 111 -12.86 -8.27 -2.19
N ASN A 112 -13.45 -8.19 -0.99
CA ASN A 112 -14.88 -7.97 -0.84
C ASN A 112 -15.28 -6.52 -1.24
N CYS A 113 -16.03 -6.42 -2.34
CA CYS A 113 -16.56 -5.19 -2.92
C CYS A 113 -18.04 -4.93 -2.58
N ASP A 114 -18.58 -5.53 -1.51
CA ASP A 114 -19.95 -5.30 -1.05
C ASP A 114 -20.13 -3.84 -0.58
N SER A 115 -20.43 -2.98 -1.56
CA SER A 115 -20.88 -1.58 -1.48
C SER A 115 -19.95 -0.53 -0.84
N ALA A 116 -19.03 -0.89 0.04
CA ALA A 116 -18.14 0.06 0.70
C ALA A 116 -16.79 0.20 -0.03
N VAL A 117 -16.39 1.44 -0.34
CA VAL A 117 -15.03 1.71 -0.86
C VAL A 117 -14.01 1.35 0.21
N ARG A 118 -12.96 0.60 -0.18
CA ARG A 118 -11.96 0.07 0.73
C ARG A 118 -10.56 0.58 0.40
N SER A 119 -9.79 0.82 1.45
CA SER A 119 -8.40 1.21 1.39
C SER A 119 -7.55 0.39 2.36
N GLY A 120 -6.25 0.36 2.10
CA GLY A 120 -5.31 -0.46 2.86
C GLY A 120 -4.78 0.27 4.08
N ALA A 121 -4.71 -0.47 5.18
CA ALA A 121 -4.12 -0.04 6.44
C ALA A 121 -3.10 -1.08 6.92
N VAL A 122 -2.15 -0.69 7.76
CA VAL A 122 -1.23 -1.59 8.45
C VAL A 122 -1.65 -1.74 9.91
N GLN A 123 -1.55 -2.96 10.45
CA GLN A 123 -1.76 -3.19 11.88
C GLN A 123 -0.64 -2.52 12.70
N SER A 124 -1.00 -1.79 13.76
CA SER A 124 0.01 -1.13 14.61
C SER A 124 0.68 -2.08 15.60
N GLY A 125 -0.04 -3.14 15.99
CA GLY A 125 0.50 -4.28 16.75
C GLY A 125 0.42 -5.60 15.98
N GLY A 126 0.75 -6.71 16.64
CA GLY A 126 0.75 -8.04 16.02
C GLY A 126 1.82 -8.17 14.93
N ASP A 127 1.44 -8.83 13.82
CA ASP A 127 2.34 -9.12 12.70
C ASP A 127 2.59 -7.92 11.76
N GLN A 128 1.94 -6.78 12.04
CA GLN A 128 2.10 -5.53 11.28
C GLN A 128 1.90 -5.72 9.77
N ARG A 129 0.94 -6.60 9.42
CA ARG A 129 0.52 -6.91 8.06
C ARG A 129 -0.51 -5.90 7.57
N TRP A 130 -0.65 -5.80 6.25
CA TRP A 130 -1.63 -4.94 5.60
C TRP A 130 -3.02 -5.58 5.63
N ILE A 131 -4.04 -4.78 5.84
CA ILE A 131 -5.43 -5.21 5.88
C ILE A 131 -6.30 -4.23 5.11
N SER A 132 -7.43 -4.70 4.62
CA SER A 132 -8.43 -3.88 3.95
C SER A 132 -9.44 -3.30 4.95
N ARG A 133 -9.71 -1.99 4.89
CA ARG A 133 -10.67 -1.30 5.77
C ARG A 133 -11.61 -0.36 4.98
N PRO A 134 -12.86 -0.18 5.42
CA PRO A 134 -13.75 0.83 4.83
C PRO A 134 -13.15 2.24 4.94
N GLU A 135 -13.20 3.04 3.87
CA GLU A 135 -12.62 4.40 3.87
C GLU A 135 -13.29 5.35 4.89
N THR A 136 -14.48 4.99 5.39
CA THR A 136 -15.21 5.71 6.45
C THR A 136 -14.54 5.62 7.82
N ASP A 137 -13.65 4.64 8.03
CA ASP A 137 -12.92 4.51 9.30
C ASP A 137 -12.01 5.70 9.53
N ARG A 138 -11.97 6.20 10.77
CA ARG A 138 -11.10 7.32 11.17
C ARG A 138 -9.87 6.80 11.91
N LEU A 139 -8.74 6.76 11.21
CA LEU A 139 -7.49 6.16 11.69
C LEU A 139 -6.33 7.16 11.71
N ASN A 140 -5.27 6.83 12.44
CA ASN A 140 -3.95 7.45 12.22
C ASN A 140 -3.43 7.07 10.84
N PHE A 141 -2.46 7.81 10.32
CA PHE A 141 -1.96 7.62 8.96
C PHE A 141 -0.48 7.99 8.83
N ILE A 142 0.19 7.44 7.83
CA ILE A 142 1.61 7.70 7.58
C ILE A 142 1.76 8.46 6.27
N CYS A 143 2.45 9.60 6.33
CA CYS A 143 2.87 10.33 5.13
C CYS A 143 4.33 10.03 4.80
N SER A 144 4.67 10.08 3.52
CA SER A 144 6.07 10.16 3.06
C SER A 144 6.55 11.61 3.07
N ARG A 145 7.85 11.80 3.31
CA ARG A 145 8.55 13.08 3.28
C ARG A 145 9.84 12.93 2.47
N ASN A 146 10.13 13.96 1.67
CA ASN A 146 11.38 14.12 0.93
C ASN A 146 12.61 14.30 1.87
#